data_AF-A0AAU2N2I4-F1
#
_entry.id   AF-A0AAU2N2I4-F1
#
_cell.length_a   1.000
_cell.length_b   1.000
_cell.length_c   1.000
_cell.angle_alpha   90.00
_cell.angle_beta   90.00
_cell.angle_gamma   90.00
#
_symmetry.space_group_name_H-M   'P 1'
#
loop_
_entity.id
_entity.type
_entity.pdbx_description
1 polymer ?
#
loop_
_entity_poly.entity_id
_entity_poly.type
_entity_poly.pdbx_seq_one_letter_code
_entity_poly.pdbx_strand_id
1 'polypeptide(L)'
;MDDMTKVAPDVVEESGTGTGRTAAGREEREGRTARTGRGGIPEWATRRRVLFCAEILVSLAAALGYTLLCGRIDVNPMIRVAQVSGLAKMQQYAALLGIPILALLLYTAHRGSLMRHQLVKRLVCAALAGLSTGVVAGGVVVALNGTPWALGGQEGDPSVLIDMGTSFLRGEGMSGIYPPAFPALIAVWAKLRHGGTLGSGMALQDLQIFFTAIAGPMAYAAWRLLLRPFWALLIAVPSAVLFIDPIRPYSHGTMIVLLPLLGYWLREMRRAEHRTTRRNLVSGILLGLVFGALFLWYSGWYVWAAPGVGLLALFLFPWRGGARKVKATLVYIGATVATAAVVGAPLLYQMVRLGADNPDRYAFLSVYADPAYVLGWVSDRSGGLTYRTWPVSGEMAGQTGFTLLLLFGAGLGIGLGLRNIMVRTAAAVLAGAWLARFWFASHMVQAKAVQLYPRTTWIIMYCLMILAVLGLMVAVDRGSGWLERTVRPRSADGDGDGAPRGPVLPRRAVQQLSAGMVCVLALFATMGASWSVNRYMPDKDEKSMGVDAWRAHTLKKPNGTCPRFAPVKDCADVKIQNWKPTADRGYLWCGGLDPEEWPAVCGRRAPKD
;
A
#
# COMPACT_ATOMS: atom_id res chain seq x y z
N MET A 1 -11.33 -22.16 -49.51
CA MET A 1 -10.27 -22.55 -48.54
C MET A 1 -10.51 -21.76 -47.26
N ASP A 2 -11.74 -21.77 -46.76
CA ASP A 2 -12.44 -22.86 -46.05
C ASP A 2 -12.03 -22.91 -44.59
N ASP A 3 -12.90 -22.25 -43.81
CA ASP A 3 -13.55 -22.79 -42.62
C ASP A 3 -12.68 -23.12 -41.40
N MET A 4 -12.80 -22.28 -40.36
CA MET A 4 -12.70 -22.68 -38.94
C MET A 4 -12.97 -21.45 -38.04
N THR A 5 -14.22 -20.97 -38.01
CA THR A 5 -14.69 -20.10 -36.91
C THR A 5 -16.17 -20.32 -36.64
N LYS A 6 -16.52 -21.37 -35.87
CA LYS A 6 -17.82 -21.48 -35.19
C LYS A 6 -17.76 -22.56 -34.11
N VAL A 7 -17.58 -22.16 -32.85
CA VAL A 7 -18.00 -22.94 -31.68
C VAL A 7 -18.57 -21.98 -30.63
N ALA A 8 -19.83 -21.62 -30.84
CA ALA A 8 -20.78 -21.21 -29.80
C ALA A 8 -22.17 -21.64 -30.30
N PRO A 9 -22.95 -22.43 -29.55
CA PRO A 9 -24.32 -22.74 -29.94
C PRO A 9 -25.21 -21.53 -29.63
N ASP A 10 -25.84 -21.01 -30.69
CA ASP A 10 -26.99 -20.10 -30.63
C ASP A 10 -28.21 -20.87 -30.13
N VAL A 11 -28.90 -20.32 -29.12
CA VAL A 11 -30.21 -20.78 -28.68
C VAL A 11 -31.26 -20.13 -29.59
N VAL A 12 -32.03 -20.99 -30.24
CA VAL A 12 -33.17 -20.67 -31.11
C VAL A 12 -34.33 -20.17 -30.26
N GLU A 13 -34.84 -18.98 -30.56
CA GLU A 13 -36.19 -18.53 -30.17
C GLU A 13 -36.93 -18.03 -31.42
N GLU A 14 -37.90 -18.83 -31.87
CA GLU A 14 -39.08 -18.45 -32.65
C GLU A 14 -40.21 -19.37 -32.12
N SER A 15 -41.49 -19.03 -32.03
CA SER A 15 -42.27 -17.80 -32.09
C SER A 15 -43.71 -18.18 -31.68
N GLY A 16 -44.49 -17.24 -31.14
CA GLY A 16 -45.93 -17.10 -31.43
C GLY A 16 -46.99 -18.08 -30.88
N THR A 17 -47.85 -17.49 -30.02
CA THR A 17 -49.33 -17.61 -29.97
C THR A 17 -50.01 -18.75 -29.19
N GLY A 18 -51.04 -18.38 -28.42
CA GLY A 18 -52.08 -19.31 -27.97
C GLY A 18 -52.65 -19.09 -26.57
N THR A 19 -53.68 -18.26 -26.46
CA THR A 19 -54.61 -18.13 -25.31
C THR A 19 -55.24 -19.47 -24.89
N GLY A 20 -55.40 -19.70 -23.57
CA GLY A 20 -56.18 -20.84 -23.08
C GLY A 20 -56.26 -20.91 -21.55
N ARG A 21 -57.40 -20.46 -21.02
CA ARG A 21 -57.78 -20.43 -19.60
C ARG A 21 -58.48 -21.76 -19.28
N THR A 22 -58.04 -22.52 -18.26
CA THR A 22 -58.92 -23.37 -17.42
C THR A 22 -58.20 -23.86 -16.17
N ALA A 23 -58.95 -23.82 -15.07
CA ALA A 23 -58.58 -24.24 -13.73
C ALA A 23 -58.92 -25.72 -13.48
N ALA A 24 -58.45 -26.20 -12.32
CA ALA A 24 -58.93 -27.32 -11.50
C ALA A 24 -58.15 -28.66 -11.57
N GLY A 25 -57.83 -29.18 -10.36
CA GLY A 25 -57.28 -30.52 -10.09
C GLY A 25 -55.96 -30.45 -9.33
N ARG A 26 -55.91 -29.99 -8.06
CA ARG A 26 -56.14 -30.80 -6.85
C ARG A 26 -55.26 -32.06 -6.79
N GLU A 27 -54.03 -31.90 -6.30
CA GLU A 27 -53.32 -32.90 -5.48
C GLU A 27 -52.38 -32.17 -4.51
N GLU A 28 -52.98 -31.47 -3.56
CA GLU A 28 -52.33 -31.09 -2.30
C GLU A 28 -52.35 -32.33 -1.39
N ARG A 29 -51.24 -33.07 -1.38
CA ARG A 29 -50.99 -34.05 -0.32
C ARG A 29 -49.71 -33.65 0.40
N GLU A 30 -49.94 -33.22 1.64
CA GLU A 30 -48.96 -32.90 2.67
C GLU A 30 -47.83 -33.94 2.73
N GLY A 31 -46.69 -33.58 2.13
CA GLY A 31 -45.40 -34.20 2.37
C GLY A 31 -44.57 -33.30 3.26
N ARG A 32 -45.01 -33.09 4.50
CA ARG A 32 -44.30 -32.39 5.57
C ARG A 32 -43.06 -33.21 5.97
N THR A 33 -42.06 -33.24 5.09
CA THR A 33 -40.73 -33.75 5.43
C THR A 33 -39.93 -32.58 5.99
N ALA A 34 -39.72 -32.68 7.30
CA ALA A 34 -38.80 -31.88 8.08
C ALA A 34 -37.47 -31.71 7.33
N ARG A 35 -37.24 -30.51 6.76
CA ARG A 35 -35.90 -30.07 6.41
C ARG A 35 -35.22 -29.63 7.70
N THR A 36 -34.68 -30.64 8.36
CA THR A 36 -33.73 -30.55 9.46
C THR A 36 -32.68 -29.49 9.17
N GLY A 37 -32.48 -28.62 10.17
CA GLY A 37 -31.44 -27.59 10.15
C GLY A 37 -30.06 -28.21 9.96
N ARG A 38 -29.44 -27.90 8.83
CA ARG A 38 -27.98 -27.83 8.73
C ARG A 38 -27.65 -26.37 8.50
N GLY A 39 -26.97 -25.76 9.47
CA GLY A 39 -26.56 -24.35 9.49
C GLY A 39 -25.86 -23.91 8.20
N GLY A 40 -26.67 -23.52 7.22
CA GLY A 40 -26.28 -22.83 6.01
C GLY A 40 -26.13 -21.35 6.31
N ILE A 41 -25.10 -20.74 5.73
CA ILE A 41 -24.89 -19.30 5.83
C ILE A 41 -26.08 -18.61 5.13
N PRO A 42 -26.75 -17.63 5.76
CA PRO A 42 -27.86 -16.92 5.15
C PRO A 42 -27.50 -16.35 3.76
N GLU A 43 -28.40 -16.41 2.78
CA GLU A 43 -28.12 -16.00 1.39
C GLU A 43 -27.59 -14.56 1.29
N TRP A 44 -28.06 -13.64 2.14
CA TRP A 44 -27.59 -12.26 2.16
C TRP A 44 -26.10 -12.15 2.52
N ALA A 45 -25.57 -13.05 3.36
CA ALA A 45 -24.17 -13.07 3.79
C ALA A 45 -23.22 -13.59 2.69
N THR A 46 -23.76 -14.17 1.61
CA THR A 46 -22.98 -14.58 0.43
C THR A 46 -22.83 -13.46 -0.61
N ARG A 47 -23.55 -12.35 -0.45
CA ARG A 47 -23.48 -11.22 -1.39
C ARG A 47 -22.07 -10.64 -1.42
N ARG A 48 -21.53 -10.46 -2.63
CA ARG A 48 -20.15 -9.97 -2.86
C ARG A 48 -19.82 -8.67 -2.12
N ARG A 49 -20.79 -7.75 -2.01
CA ARG A 49 -20.63 -6.48 -1.28
C ARG A 49 -20.48 -6.70 0.22
N VAL A 50 -21.34 -7.54 0.81
CA VAL A 50 -21.30 -7.88 2.24
C VAL A 50 -19.96 -8.52 2.58
N LEU A 51 -19.48 -9.46 1.76
CA LEU A 51 -18.17 -10.09 1.97
C LEU A 51 -17.01 -9.10 1.89
N PHE A 52 -17.05 -8.16 0.93
CA PHE A 52 -16.02 -7.12 0.82
C PHE A 52 -16.05 -6.16 2.02
N CYS A 53 -17.24 -5.75 2.46
CA CYS A 53 -17.40 -4.94 3.67
C CYS A 53 -16.90 -5.69 4.91
N ALA A 54 -17.20 -6.99 5.04
CA ALA A 54 -16.72 -7.83 6.14
C ALA A 54 -15.18 -7.94 6.13
N GLU A 55 -14.55 -8.11 4.97
CA GLU A 55 -13.09 -8.07 4.82
C GLU A 55 -12.51 -6.73 5.33
N ILE A 56 -13.09 -5.59 4.93
CA ILE A 56 -12.66 -4.26 5.39
C ILE A 56 -12.85 -4.09 6.91
N LEU A 57 -14.00 -4.49 7.43
CA LEU A 57 -14.30 -4.36 8.86
C LEU A 57 -13.36 -5.22 9.70
N VAL A 58 -13.11 -6.47 9.29
CA VAL A 58 -12.19 -7.37 9.99
C VAL A 58 -10.76 -6.85 9.94
N SER A 59 -10.30 -6.33 8.79
CA SER A 59 -8.94 -5.79 8.70
C SER A 59 -8.75 -4.53 9.55
N LEU A 60 -9.73 -3.61 9.55
CA LEU A 60 -9.71 -2.42 10.39
C LEU A 60 -9.79 -2.75 11.89
N ALA A 61 -10.69 -3.66 12.27
CA ALA A 61 -10.84 -4.09 13.66
C ALA A 61 -9.56 -4.78 14.16
N ALA A 62 -8.94 -5.61 13.33
CA ALA A 62 -7.67 -6.25 13.66
C ALA A 62 -6.53 -5.23 13.81
N ALA A 63 -6.42 -4.26 12.90
CA ALA A 63 -5.40 -3.21 12.97
C ALA A 63 -5.57 -2.33 14.21
N LEU A 64 -6.72 -1.67 14.34
CA LEU A 64 -6.98 -0.70 15.40
C LEU A 64 -7.10 -1.37 16.77
N GLY A 65 -7.78 -2.51 16.85
CA GLY A 65 -7.92 -3.27 18.09
C GLY A 65 -6.57 -3.76 18.62
N TYR A 66 -5.67 -4.20 17.74
CA TYR A 66 -4.31 -4.56 18.12
C TYR A 66 -3.50 -3.34 18.60
N THR A 67 -3.54 -2.23 17.86
CA THR A 67 -2.84 -1.00 18.26
C THR A 67 -3.32 -0.49 19.62
N LEU A 68 -4.63 -0.54 19.89
CA LEU A 68 -5.20 -0.20 21.19
C LEU A 68 -4.74 -1.15 22.31
N LEU A 69 -4.64 -2.46 22.02
CA LEU A 69 -4.12 -3.44 22.97
C LEU A 69 -2.67 -3.16 23.37
N CYS A 70 -1.84 -2.70 22.42
CA CYS A 70 -0.45 -2.29 22.69
C CYS A 70 -0.34 -1.07 23.61
N GLY A 71 -1.37 -0.22 23.69
CA GLY A 71 -1.42 0.88 24.65
C GLY A 71 -1.44 0.45 26.12
N ARG A 72 -1.64 -0.85 26.41
CA ARG A 72 -1.55 -1.41 27.77
C ARG A 72 -0.14 -1.84 28.18
N ILE A 73 0.85 -1.70 27.30
CA ILE A 73 2.24 -2.09 27.58
C ILE A 73 2.92 -0.93 28.30
N ASP A 74 3.07 -1.05 29.63
CA ASP A 74 3.81 -0.07 30.43
C ASP A 74 5.28 -0.49 30.56
N VAL A 75 6.12 0.04 29.68
CA VAL A 75 7.58 -0.08 29.73
C VAL A 75 8.20 1.30 29.56
N ASN A 76 9.37 1.53 30.14
CA ASN A 76 10.16 2.73 29.86
C ASN A 76 10.81 2.58 28.47
N PRO A 77 10.36 3.29 27.43
CA PRO A 77 10.86 3.09 26.08
C PRO A 77 12.28 3.63 25.88
N MET A 78 12.85 4.36 26.84
CA MET A 78 14.21 4.89 26.75
C MET A 78 15.29 3.87 27.14
N ILE A 79 14.91 2.79 27.82
CA ILE A 79 15.84 1.75 28.25
C ILE A 79 15.81 0.62 27.23
N ARG A 80 16.96 0.27 26.65
CA ARG A 80 17.05 -0.74 25.59
C ARG A 80 16.45 -2.10 25.99
N VAL A 81 16.71 -2.57 27.21
CA VAL A 81 16.13 -3.83 27.72
C VAL A 81 14.60 -3.76 27.84
N ALA A 82 14.06 -2.60 28.22
CA ALA A 82 12.63 -2.37 28.30
C ALA A 82 11.98 -2.25 26.91
N GLN A 83 12.68 -1.68 25.92
CA GLN A 83 12.26 -1.72 24.50
C GLN A 83 12.12 -3.16 24.01
N VAL A 84 13.13 -4.00 24.26
CA VAL A 84 13.11 -5.43 23.91
C VAL A 84 11.95 -6.14 24.61
N SER A 85 11.70 -5.82 25.89
CA SER A 85 10.57 -6.37 26.64
C SER A 85 9.22 -5.96 26.05
N GLY A 86 9.07 -4.69 25.62
CA GLY A 86 7.89 -4.19 24.93
C GLY A 86 7.66 -4.88 23.59
N LEU A 87 8.72 -5.04 22.79
CA LEU A 87 8.68 -5.79 21.52
C LEU A 87 8.26 -7.25 21.73
N ALA A 88 8.83 -7.92 22.74
CA ALA A 88 8.46 -9.28 23.10
C ALA A 88 7.00 -9.38 23.53
N LYS A 89 6.50 -8.41 24.32
CA LYS A 89 5.10 -8.36 24.75
C LYS A 89 4.15 -8.16 23.58
N MET A 90 4.52 -7.34 22.60
CA MET A 90 3.78 -7.22 21.34
C MET A 90 3.74 -8.56 20.61
N GLN A 91 4.87 -9.24 20.42
CA GLN A 91 4.88 -10.55 19.76
C GLN A 91 4.02 -11.59 20.51
N GLN A 92 3.99 -11.53 21.85
CA GLN A 92 3.08 -12.34 22.65
C GLN A 92 1.60 -12.05 22.31
N TYR A 93 1.20 -10.78 22.22
CA TYR A 93 -0.17 -10.40 21.80
C TYR A 93 -0.48 -10.85 20.36
N ALA A 94 0.48 -10.71 19.44
CA ALA A 94 0.33 -11.18 18.07
C ALA A 94 0.12 -12.69 18.02
N ALA A 95 0.85 -13.46 18.83
CA ALA A 95 0.66 -14.91 18.96
C ALA A 95 -0.69 -15.27 19.57
N LEU A 96 -1.11 -14.61 20.65
CA LEU A 96 -2.39 -14.85 21.33
C LEU A 96 -3.60 -14.60 20.42
N LEU A 97 -3.52 -13.62 19.53
CA LEU A 97 -4.58 -13.32 18.57
C LEU A 97 -4.43 -14.11 17.27
N GLY A 98 -3.21 -14.26 16.76
CA GLY A 98 -2.91 -14.89 15.49
C GLY A 98 -3.06 -16.41 15.50
N ILE A 99 -2.58 -17.10 16.54
CA ILE A 99 -2.63 -18.57 16.62
C ILE A 99 -4.08 -19.09 16.53
N PRO A 100 -5.07 -18.57 17.28
CA PRO A 100 -6.47 -19.00 17.12
C PRO A 100 -7.03 -18.77 15.71
N ILE A 101 -6.69 -17.63 15.09
CA ILE A 101 -7.13 -17.29 13.73
C ILE A 101 -6.55 -18.28 12.71
N LEU A 102 -5.25 -18.60 12.83
CA LEU A 102 -4.57 -19.56 11.96
C LEU A 102 -5.02 -21.00 12.22
N ALA A 103 -5.26 -21.38 13.47
CA ALA A 103 -5.81 -22.68 13.83
C ALA A 103 -7.20 -22.89 13.20
N LEU A 104 -8.05 -21.87 13.21
CA LEU A 104 -9.36 -21.90 12.53
C LEU A 104 -9.19 -22.07 11.00
N LEU A 105 -8.22 -21.39 10.39
CA LEU A 105 -7.92 -21.55 8.97
C LEU A 105 -7.49 -22.98 8.63
N LEU A 106 -6.56 -23.54 9.41
CA LEU A 106 -6.05 -24.90 9.24
C LEU A 106 -7.14 -25.95 9.49
N TYR A 107 -7.93 -25.77 10.55
CA TYR A 107 -9.06 -26.64 10.86
C TYR A 107 -10.06 -26.68 9.70
N THR A 108 -10.46 -25.52 9.16
CA THR A 108 -11.38 -25.49 8.03
C THR A 108 -10.79 -26.00 6.73
N ALA A 109 -9.47 -25.89 6.52
CA ALA A 109 -8.77 -26.52 5.39
C ALA A 109 -8.77 -28.06 5.48
N HIS A 110 -8.65 -28.62 6.70
CA HIS A 110 -8.55 -30.06 6.89
C HIS A 110 -9.90 -30.75 7.11
N ARG A 111 -10.85 -30.08 7.75
CA ARG A 111 -12.12 -30.67 8.21
C ARG A 111 -13.36 -29.91 7.73
N GLY A 112 -13.19 -28.70 7.19
CA GLY A 112 -14.31 -27.84 6.79
C GLY A 112 -14.82 -28.11 5.37
N SER A 113 -16.07 -27.70 5.12
CA SER A 113 -16.59 -27.61 3.75
C SER A 113 -15.85 -26.53 2.95
N LEU A 114 -15.79 -26.69 1.62
CA LEU A 114 -15.11 -25.75 0.72
C LEU A 114 -15.63 -24.31 0.83
N MET A 115 -16.94 -24.10 0.98
CA MET A 115 -17.52 -22.77 1.14
C MET A 115 -17.09 -22.10 2.45
N ARG A 116 -17.15 -22.85 3.57
CA ARG A 116 -16.68 -22.35 4.89
C ARG A 116 -15.19 -22.00 4.85
N HIS A 117 -14.35 -22.86 4.28
CA HIS A 117 -12.92 -22.59 4.15
C HIS A 117 -12.65 -21.34 3.29
N GLN A 118 -13.36 -21.14 2.19
CA GLN A 118 -13.20 -19.94 1.36
C GLN A 118 -13.59 -18.65 2.10
N LEU A 119 -14.65 -18.68 2.91
CA LEU A 119 -15.05 -17.56 3.76
C LEU A 119 -14.00 -17.29 4.84
N VAL A 120 -13.61 -18.32 5.60
CA VAL A 120 -12.61 -18.20 6.67
C VAL A 120 -11.30 -17.68 6.10
N LYS A 121 -10.82 -18.22 4.97
CA LYS A 121 -9.60 -17.72 4.31
C LYS A 121 -9.69 -16.23 3.96
N ARG A 122 -10.84 -15.74 3.48
CA ARG A 122 -11.02 -14.30 3.19
C ARG A 122 -10.84 -13.45 4.44
N LEU A 123 -11.54 -13.81 5.51
CA LEU A 123 -11.52 -13.06 6.75
C LEU A 123 -10.17 -13.16 7.46
N VAL A 124 -9.52 -14.32 7.43
CA VAL A 124 -8.16 -14.52 7.96
C VAL A 124 -7.14 -13.69 7.18
N CYS A 125 -7.19 -13.68 5.84
CA CYS A 125 -6.32 -12.81 5.06
C CYS A 125 -6.56 -11.33 5.41
N ALA A 126 -7.82 -10.90 5.52
CA ALA A 126 -8.13 -9.53 5.94
C ALA A 126 -7.60 -9.21 7.35
N ALA A 127 -7.79 -10.11 8.32
CA ALA A 127 -7.29 -9.95 9.68
C ALA A 127 -5.76 -9.85 9.71
N LEU A 128 -5.05 -10.71 8.98
CA LEU A 128 -3.58 -10.67 8.91
C LEU A 128 -3.06 -9.39 8.25
N ALA A 129 -3.74 -8.89 7.22
CA ALA A 129 -3.40 -7.58 6.63
C ALA A 129 -3.58 -6.43 7.63
N GLY A 130 -4.58 -6.52 8.52
CA GLY A 130 -4.76 -5.58 9.62
C GLY A 130 -3.69 -5.70 10.70
N LEU A 131 -3.47 -6.93 11.19
CA LEU A 131 -2.50 -7.22 12.25
C LEU A 131 -1.08 -6.80 11.86
N SER A 132 -0.66 -7.00 10.61
CA SER A 132 0.71 -6.70 10.20
C SER A 132 1.09 -5.23 10.41
N THR A 133 0.20 -4.30 10.07
CA THR A 133 0.43 -2.86 10.29
C THR A 133 -0.05 -2.37 11.64
N GLY A 134 -1.02 -3.06 12.25
CA GLY A 134 -1.41 -2.85 13.64
C GLY A 134 -0.25 -3.09 14.62
N VAL A 135 0.61 -4.08 14.34
CA VAL A 135 1.85 -4.33 15.10
C VAL A 135 2.83 -3.17 14.97
N VAL A 136 3.01 -2.63 13.75
CA VAL A 136 3.89 -1.48 13.52
C VAL A 136 3.39 -0.25 14.27
N ALA A 137 2.09 0.08 14.15
CA ALA A 137 1.48 1.18 14.87
C ALA A 137 1.49 0.99 16.39
N GLY A 138 1.24 -0.23 16.87
CA GLY A 138 1.38 -0.56 18.30
C GLY A 138 2.80 -0.37 18.81
N GLY A 139 3.80 -0.62 17.96
CA GLY A 139 5.19 -0.30 18.23
C GLY A 139 5.46 1.19 18.41
N VAL A 140 4.84 2.03 17.58
CA VAL A 140 4.89 3.51 17.75
C VAL A 140 4.26 3.93 19.08
N VAL A 141 3.12 3.34 19.45
CA VAL A 141 2.48 3.58 20.75
C VAL A 141 3.42 3.25 21.90
N VAL A 142 4.14 2.12 21.83
CA VAL A 142 5.13 1.74 22.84
C VAL A 142 6.33 2.70 22.83
N ALA A 143 6.86 3.06 21.66
CA ALA A 143 8.00 3.98 21.53
C ALA A 143 7.69 5.38 22.10
N LEU A 144 6.45 5.84 21.96
CA LEU A 144 5.98 7.15 22.46
C LEU A 144 5.30 7.05 23.83
N ASN A 145 5.37 5.90 24.52
CA ASN A 145 4.71 5.73 25.81
C ASN A 145 5.16 6.80 26.82
N GLY A 146 4.22 7.58 27.38
CA GLY A 146 4.51 8.62 28.37
C GLY A 146 4.78 10.03 27.82
N THR A 147 4.82 10.20 26.49
CA THR A 147 4.88 11.52 25.82
C THR A 147 3.64 11.74 24.91
N PRO A 148 3.07 12.96 24.88
CA PRO A 148 1.97 13.30 23.97
C PRO A 148 2.47 13.72 22.57
N TRP A 149 3.78 13.74 22.35
CA TRP A 149 4.36 14.24 21.11
C TRP A 149 4.53 13.13 20.06
N ALA A 150 4.38 13.50 18.80
CA ALA A 150 4.54 12.64 17.64
C ALA A 150 5.98 12.17 17.46
N LEU A 151 6.21 11.14 16.61
CA LEU A 151 7.55 10.83 16.13
C LEU A 151 8.13 12.06 15.42
N GLY A 152 9.33 12.46 15.85
CA GLY A 152 10.05 13.65 15.37
C GLY A 152 9.80 14.87 16.24
N GLY A 153 8.84 14.83 17.16
CA GLY A 153 8.54 15.93 18.07
C GLY A 153 8.33 17.24 17.31
N GLN A 154 9.27 18.17 17.47
CA GLN A 154 9.30 19.47 16.79
C GLN A 154 10.53 19.66 15.89
N GLU A 155 11.09 18.57 15.38
CA GLU A 155 12.19 18.59 14.44
C GLU A 155 11.91 17.76 13.17
N GLY A 156 12.68 18.03 12.11
CA GLY A 156 12.57 17.34 10.83
C GLY A 156 11.22 17.56 10.11
N ASP A 157 10.89 16.68 9.17
CA ASP A 157 9.63 16.75 8.43
C ASP A 157 8.36 16.81 9.29
N PRO A 158 8.25 16.10 10.43
CA PRO A 158 7.11 16.23 11.33
C PRO A 158 6.88 17.66 11.83
N SER A 159 7.95 18.42 12.11
CA SER A 159 7.79 19.81 12.57
C SER A 159 7.21 20.70 11.48
N VAL A 160 7.65 20.51 10.23
CA VAL A 160 7.09 21.21 9.07
C VAL A 160 5.60 20.92 8.92
N LEU A 161 5.16 19.68 9.13
CA LEU A 161 3.74 19.31 9.10
C LEU A 161 2.93 19.95 10.25
N ILE A 162 3.53 20.04 11.44
CA ILE A 162 2.93 20.72 12.60
C ILE A 162 2.77 22.21 12.33
N ASP A 163 3.79 22.86 11.78
CA ASP A 163 3.78 24.28 11.43
C ASP A 163 2.75 24.56 10.34
N MET A 164 2.65 23.67 9.33
CA MET A 164 1.64 23.76 8.28
C MET A 164 0.21 23.64 8.84
N GLY A 165 -0.03 22.67 9.74
CA GLY A 165 -1.31 22.54 10.43
C GLY A 165 -1.64 23.76 11.30
N THR A 166 -0.62 24.35 11.93
CA THR A 166 -0.76 25.58 12.73
C THR A 166 -1.11 26.80 11.86
N SER A 167 -0.53 26.93 10.67
CA SER A 167 -0.91 27.99 9.71
C SER A 167 -2.36 27.87 9.25
N PHE A 168 -2.88 26.65 9.04
CA PHE A 168 -4.30 26.43 8.76
C PHE A 168 -5.20 26.86 9.92
N LEU A 169 -4.81 26.55 11.16
CA LEU A 169 -5.57 26.94 12.36
C LEU A 169 -5.63 28.47 12.55
N ARG A 170 -4.62 29.20 12.08
CA ARG A 170 -4.56 30.67 12.12
C ARG A 170 -5.19 31.35 10.91
N GLY A 171 -5.72 30.59 9.94
CA GLY A 171 -6.35 31.12 8.73
C GLY A 171 -5.36 31.64 7.68
N GLU A 172 -4.05 31.42 7.87
CA GLU A 172 -3.00 31.83 6.94
C GLU A 172 -2.87 30.86 5.74
N GLY A 173 -3.37 29.63 5.90
CA GLY A 173 -3.28 28.59 4.88
C GLY A 173 -1.84 28.10 4.68
N MET A 174 -1.55 27.57 3.48
CA MET A 174 -0.20 27.21 3.08
C MET A 174 0.09 27.86 1.72
N SER A 175 1.17 28.64 1.64
CA SER A 175 1.74 29.00 0.35
C SER A 175 2.52 27.80 -0.26
N GLY A 176 2.80 27.82 -1.56
CA GLY A 176 3.65 26.81 -2.20
C GLY A 176 2.94 25.56 -2.73
N ILE A 177 3.75 24.57 -3.10
CA ILE A 177 3.38 23.40 -3.92
C ILE A 177 3.06 22.13 -3.10
N TYR A 178 2.95 22.24 -1.77
CA TYR A 178 2.77 21.10 -0.90
C TYR A 178 1.30 20.60 -0.89
N PRO A 179 1.04 19.27 -0.92
CA PRO A 179 -0.32 18.75 -0.86
C PRO A 179 -1.06 19.14 0.44
N PRO A 180 -2.24 19.78 0.35
CA PRO A 180 -2.85 20.40 1.52
C PRO A 180 -3.66 19.49 2.42
N ALA A 181 -4.09 18.31 1.96
CA ALA A 181 -5.13 17.56 2.69
C ALA A 181 -4.63 16.99 4.03
N PHE A 182 -3.39 16.50 4.10
CA PHE A 182 -2.86 15.96 5.35
C PHE A 182 -2.60 17.05 6.42
N PRO A 183 -1.94 18.19 6.11
CA PRO A 183 -1.83 19.28 7.07
C PRO A 183 -3.18 19.89 7.48
N ALA A 184 -4.13 20.00 6.55
CA ALA A 184 -5.49 20.44 6.87
C ALA A 184 -6.18 19.46 7.83
N LEU A 185 -5.95 18.15 7.68
CA LEU A 185 -6.46 17.16 8.62
C LEU A 185 -5.82 17.29 10.01
N ILE A 186 -4.51 17.57 10.10
CA ILE A 186 -3.84 17.87 11.38
C ILE A 186 -4.54 19.05 12.06
N ALA A 187 -4.78 20.15 11.32
CA ALA A 187 -5.45 21.33 11.84
C ALA A 187 -6.86 21.02 12.36
N VAL A 188 -7.68 20.32 11.56
CA VAL A 188 -9.05 19.94 11.96
C VAL A 188 -9.01 19.05 13.20
N TRP A 189 -8.13 18.05 13.23
CA TRP A 189 -8.04 17.11 14.34
C TRP A 189 -7.53 17.78 15.62
N ALA A 190 -6.56 18.68 15.51
CA ALA A 190 -6.06 19.49 16.62
C ALA A 190 -7.14 20.39 17.22
N LYS A 191 -7.98 21.01 16.37
CA LYS A 191 -9.13 21.82 16.80
C LYS A 191 -10.17 20.98 17.54
N LEU A 192 -10.47 19.77 17.05
CA LEU A 192 -11.51 18.92 17.61
C LEU A 192 -11.10 18.24 18.92
N ARG A 193 -9.84 17.84 19.07
CA ARG A 193 -9.40 16.98 20.18
C ARG A 193 -8.39 17.61 21.14
N HIS A 194 -7.56 18.54 20.66
CA HIS A 194 -6.35 18.97 21.35
C HIS A 194 -6.26 20.48 21.60
N GLY A 195 -7.39 21.20 21.52
CA GLY A 195 -7.46 22.60 21.92
C GLY A 195 -6.82 23.60 20.95
N GLY A 196 -6.64 23.24 19.66
CA GLY A 196 -6.15 24.17 18.64
C GLY A 196 -4.64 24.11 18.42
N THR A 197 -3.97 25.27 18.34
CA THR A 197 -2.61 25.39 17.78
C THR A 197 -1.53 24.63 18.55
N LEU A 198 -1.57 24.64 19.89
CA LEU A 198 -0.66 23.84 20.71
C LEU A 198 -0.89 22.33 20.50
N GLY A 199 -2.09 21.96 20.08
CA GLY A 199 -2.52 20.60 19.82
C GLY A 199 -2.09 20.00 18.48
N SER A 200 -1.50 20.78 17.57
CA SER A 200 -1.07 20.29 16.24
C SER A 200 -0.08 19.12 16.34
N GLY A 201 0.86 19.16 17.29
CA GLY A 201 1.82 18.06 17.51
C GLY A 201 1.16 16.78 18.06
N MET A 202 0.23 16.93 19.00
CA MET A 202 -0.55 15.81 19.56
C MET A 202 -1.51 15.21 18.50
N ALA A 203 -2.05 16.07 17.64
CA ALA A 203 -2.87 15.64 16.51
C ALA A 203 -2.04 14.84 15.50
N LEU A 204 -0.81 15.27 15.20
CA LEU A 204 0.08 14.50 14.33
C LEU A 204 0.40 13.13 14.92
N GLN A 205 0.59 13.02 16.25
CA GLN A 205 0.82 11.73 16.92
C GLN A 205 -0.33 10.75 16.65
N ASP A 206 -1.58 11.19 16.87
CA ASP A 206 -2.77 10.38 16.61
C ASP A 206 -2.84 9.92 15.15
N LEU A 207 -2.60 10.84 14.21
CA LEU A 207 -2.69 10.56 12.79
C LEU A 207 -1.55 9.65 12.31
N GLN A 208 -0.34 9.80 12.85
CA GLN A 208 0.78 8.89 12.57
C GLN A 208 0.42 7.47 13.00
N ILE A 209 -0.09 7.28 14.22
CA ILE A 209 -0.50 5.96 14.73
C ILE A 209 -1.66 5.40 13.90
N PHE A 210 -2.69 6.20 13.65
CA PHE A 210 -3.88 5.77 12.92
C PHE A 210 -3.57 5.36 11.48
N PHE A 211 -2.89 6.21 10.71
CA PHE A 211 -2.58 5.92 9.30
C PHE A 211 -1.54 4.81 9.14
N THR A 212 -0.62 4.66 10.10
CA THR A 212 0.24 3.48 10.17
C THR A 212 -0.59 2.23 10.36
N ALA A 213 -1.54 2.22 11.31
CA ALA A 213 -2.36 1.05 11.60
C ALA A 213 -3.20 0.64 10.39
N ILE A 214 -3.85 1.58 9.70
CA ILE A 214 -4.76 1.28 8.58
C ILE A 214 -4.07 1.08 7.22
N ALA A 215 -2.74 1.24 7.13
CA ALA A 215 -2.00 1.06 5.88
C ALA A 215 -2.18 -0.34 5.27
N GLY A 216 -2.11 -1.40 6.09
CA GLY A 216 -2.34 -2.78 5.67
C GLY A 216 -3.78 -3.04 5.19
N PRO A 217 -4.82 -2.62 5.95
CA PRO A 217 -6.21 -2.61 5.50
C PRO A 217 -6.43 -1.89 4.16
N MET A 218 -5.85 -0.69 3.98
CA MET A 218 -5.95 0.09 2.74
C MET A 218 -5.29 -0.65 1.57
N ALA A 219 -4.07 -1.15 1.77
CA ALA A 219 -3.33 -1.91 0.78
C ALA A 219 -4.11 -3.16 0.33
N TYR A 220 -4.61 -3.93 1.30
CA TYR A 220 -5.38 -5.14 1.05
C TYR A 220 -6.66 -4.82 0.27
N ALA A 221 -7.46 -3.84 0.72
CA ALA A 221 -8.69 -3.45 0.04
C ALA A 221 -8.43 -3.00 -1.41
N ALA A 222 -7.37 -2.24 -1.66
CA ALA A 222 -6.98 -1.81 -3.00
C ALA A 222 -6.61 -3.00 -3.89
N TRP A 223 -5.80 -3.93 -3.40
CA TRP A 223 -5.45 -5.15 -4.15
C TRP A 223 -6.63 -6.09 -4.37
N ARG A 224 -7.62 -6.10 -3.47
CA ARG A 224 -8.85 -6.91 -3.62
C ARG A 224 -9.73 -6.46 -4.78
N LEU A 225 -9.54 -5.25 -5.32
CA LEU A 225 -10.17 -4.82 -6.57
C LEU A 225 -9.71 -5.66 -7.77
N LEU A 226 -8.49 -6.21 -7.71
CA LEU A 226 -7.82 -6.88 -8.80
C LEU A 226 -7.58 -8.37 -8.55
N LEU A 227 -7.30 -8.75 -7.31
CA LEU A 227 -6.78 -10.06 -6.94
C LEU A 227 -7.67 -10.82 -5.96
N ARG A 228 -7.49 -12.14 -5.93
CA ARG A 228 -8.10 -13.03 -4.93
C ARG A 228 -7.45 -12.81 -3.54
N PRO A 229 -8.12 -13.20 -2.44
CA PRO A 229 -7.70 -12.89 -1.06
C PRO A 229 -6.23 -13.21 -0.74
N PHE A 230 -5.77 -14.41 -1.10
CA PHE A 230 -4.40 -14.84 -0.84
C PHE A 230 -3.38 -13.98 -1.60
N TRP A 231 -3.57 -13.78 -2.91
CA TRP A 231 -2.66 -12.97 -3.73
C TRP A 231 -2.67 -11.49 -3.32
N ALA A 232 -3.83 -10.97 -2.91
CA ALA A 232 -3.92 -9.62 -2.36
C ALA A 232 -3.12 -9.50 -1.05
N LEU A 233 -3.21 -10.50 -0.15
CA LEU A 233 -2.43 -10.54 1.08
C LEU A 233 -0.92 -10.61 0.81
N LEU A 234 -0.52 -11.49 -0.11
CA LEU A 234 0.89 -11.74 -0.47
C LEU A 234 1.60 -10.49 -1.01
N ILE A 235 0.86 -9.55 -1.62
CA ILE A 235 1.40 -8.24 -2.01
C ILE A 235 1.25 -7.23 -0.87
N ALA A 236 0.06 -7.12 -0.29
CA ALA A 236 -0.28 -6.07 0.67
C ALA A 236 0.57 -6.12 1.94
N VAL A 237 0.80 -7.30 2.53
CA VAL A 237 1.54 -7.41 3.80
C VAL A 237 3.02 -7.08 3.63
N PRO A 238 3.78 -7.70 2.71
CA PRO A 238 5.18 -7.36 2.54
C PRO A 238 5.39 -5.90 2.14
N SER A 239 4.56 -5.37 1.24
CA SER A 239 4.68 -3.96 0.84
C SER A 239 4.36 -3.02 1.99
N ALA A 240 3.28 -3.25 2.75
CA ALA A 240 2.95 -2.40 3.88
C ALA A 240 4.01 -2.46 4.97
N VAL A 241 4.52 -3.64 5.35
CA VAL A 241 5.56 -3.77 6.39
C VAL A 241 6.88 -3.13 5.96
N LEU A 242 7.27 -3.29 4.69
CA LEU A 242 8.55 -2.79 4.18
C LEU A 242 8.54 -1.27 3.95
N PHE A 243 7.46 -0.74 3.40
CA PHE A 243 7.39 0.66 2.97
C PHE A 243 6.70 1.58 3.97
N ILE A 244 6.01 1.08 5.00
CA ILE A 244 5.41 2.00 5.96
C ILE A 244 6.50 2.72 6.75
N ASP A 245 6.51 4.04 6.62
CA ASP A 245 7.28 4.96 7.46
C ASP A 245 6.29 5.64 8.41
N PRO A 246 6.26 5.27 9.71
CA PRO A 246 5.33 5.83 10.67
C PRO A 246 5.54 7.33 10.95
N ILE A 247 6.68 7.90 10.56
CA ILE A 247 6.93 9.34 10.65
C ILE A 247 6.05 10.09 9.62
N ARG A 248 5.88 9.50 8.43
CA ARG A 248 5.13 10.06 7.29
C ARG A 248 4.24 9.00 6.62
N PRO A 249 3.23 8.43 7.32
CA PRO A 249 2.45 7.32 6.77
C PRO A 249 1.54 7.74 5.62
N TYR A 250 1.17 9.03 5.54
CA TYR A 250 0.32 9.59 4.49
C TYR A 250 0.94 9.48 3.09
N SER A 251 2.26 9.66 2.97
CA SER A 251 2.95 9.57 1.69
C SER A 251 3.00 8.13 1.20
N HIS A 252 3.53 7.20 2.00
CA HIS A 252 3.67 5.79 1.62
C HIS A 252 2.34 5.07 1.45
N GLY A 253 1.35 5.38 2.28
CA GLY A 253 -0.02 4.86 2.11
C GLY A 253 -0.58 5.19 0.72
N THR A 254 -0.29 6.39 0.21
CA THR A 254 -0.67 6.78 -1.16
C THR A 254 0.03 5.94 -2.21
N MET A 255 1.35 5.69 -2.08
CA MET A 255 2.08 4.83 -3.02
C MET A 255 1.48 3.43 -3.12
N ILE A 256 1.24 2.82 -1.96
CA ILE A 256 0.78 1.44 -1.86
C ILE A 256 -0.60 1.27 -2.51
N VAL A 257 -1.48 2.25 -2.36
CA VAL A 257 -2.84 2.23 -2.92
C VAL A 257 -2.89 2.71 -4.38
N LEU A 258 -2.02 3.63 -4.79
CA LEU A 258 -2.04 4.24 -6.12
C LEU A 258 -1.87 3.19 -7.23
N LEU A 259 -0.88 2.31 -7.12
CA LEU A 259 -0.55 1.35 -8.17
C LEU A 259 -1.68 0.35 -8.50
N PRO A 260 -2.33 -0.33 -7.52
CA PRO A 260 -3.51 -1.14 -7.80
C PRO A 260 -4.69 -0.30 -8.32
N LEU A 261 -4.86 0.95 -7.90
CA LEU A 261 -5.90 1.83 -8.48
C LEU A 261 -5.63 2.17 -9.95
N LEU A 262 -4.38 2.46 -10.33
CA LEU A 262 -4.00 2.72 -11.71
C LEU A 262 -4.25 1.48 -12.59
N GLY A 263 -3.89 0.30 -12.10
CA GLY A 263 -4.12 -0.93 -12.84
C GLY A 263 -5.59 -1.34 -12.90
N TYR A 264 -6.37 -1.03 -11.85
CA TYR A 264 -7.83 -1.12 -11.90
C TYR A 264 -8.38 -0.16 -12.96
N TRP A 265 -7.97 1.10 -12.95
CA TRP A 265 -8.40 2.12 -13.92
C TRP A 265 -8.13 1.68 -15.37
N LEU A 266 -6.93 1.20 -15.68
CA LEU A 266 -6.58 0.68 -17.01
C LEU A 266 -7.36 -0.58 -17.39
N ARG A 267 -7.65 -1.47 -16.43
CA ARG A 267 -8.49 -2.65 -16.67
C ARG A 267 -9.91 -2.27 -17.05
N GLU A 268 -10.46 -1.28 -16.35
CA GLU A 268 -11.82 -0.80 -16.55
C GLU A 268 -11.94 0.01 -17.85
N MET A 269 -10.90 0.76 -18.21
CA MET A 269 -10.76 1.43 -19.52
C MET A 269 -10.95 0.45 -20.68
N ARG A 270 -10.31 -0.72 -20.61
CA ARG A 270 -10.44 -1.79 -21.64
C ARG A 270 -11.83 -2.43 -21.69
N ARG A 271 -12.62 -2.29 -20.62
CA ARG A 271 -13.97 -2.89 -20.48
C ARG A 271 -15.10 -1.88 -20.67
N ALA A 272 -14.78 -0.63 -21.00
CA ALA A 272 -15.76 0.44 -21.11
C ALA A 272 -16.86 0.15 -22.14
N GLU A 273 -16.54 -0.58 -23.21
CA GLU A 273 -17.48 -0.94 -24.28
C GLU A 273 -18.67 -1.78 -23.79
N HIS A 274 -18.44 -2.71 -22.87
CA HIS A 274 -19.47 -3.62 -22.35
C HIS A 274 -20.36 -2.96 -21.29
N ARG A 275 -20.31 -1.65 -21.16
CA ARG A 275 -21.01 -0.88 -20.12
C ARG A 275 -21.83 0.22 -20.74
N THR A 276 -22.89 0.56 -20.03
CA THR A 276 -23.69 1.73 -20.36
C THR A 276 -22.89 3.00 -20.10
N THR A 277 -23.17 4.05 -20.87
CA THR A 277 -22.55 5.38 -20.71
C THR A 277 -22.69 5.90 -19.28
N ARG A 278 -23.87 5.73 -18.66
CA ARG A 278 -24.10 6.09 -17.25
C ARG A 278 -23.15 5.40 -16.30
N ARG A 279 -22.91 4.09 -16.51
CA ARG A 279 -21.98 3.32 -15.66
C ARG A 279 -20.53 3.76 -15.88
N ASN A 280 -20.13 4.05 -17.11
CA ASN A 280 -18.81 4.59 -17.41
C ASN A 280 -18.60 5.97 -16.77
N LEU A 281 -19.59 6.85 -16.86
CA LEU A 281 -19.57 8.17 -16.23
C LEU A 281 -19.43 8.06 -14.71
N VAL A 282 -20.31 7.30 -14.03
CA VAL A 282 -20.26 7.13 -12.57
C VAL A 282 -18.95 6.48 -12.12
N SER A 283 -18.49 5.43 -12.83
CA SER A 283 -17.23 4.77 -12.46
C SER A 283 -16.03 5.69 -12.66
N GLY A 284 -16.03 6.50 -13.72
CA GLY A 284 -15.01 7.49 -13.99
C GLY A 284 -15.00 8.60 -12.94
N ILE A 285 -16.17 9.17 -12.61
CA ILE A 285 -16.31 10.17 -11.53
C ILE A 285 -15.79 9.63 -10.20
N LEU A 286 -16.21 8.43 -9.79
CA LEU A 286 -15.77 7.85 -8.52
C LEU A 286 -14.25 7.64 -8.46
N LEU A 287 -13.64 7.13 -9.53
CA LEU A 287 -12.19 6.99 -9.60
C LEU A 287 -11.49 8.36 -9.65
N GLY A 288 -12.06 9.33 -10.37
CA GLY A 288 -11.52 10.69 -10.44
C GLY A 288 -11.54 11.38 -9.08
N LEU A 289 -12.61 11.22 -8.29
CA LEU A 289 -12.68 11.71 -6.91
C LEU A 289 -11.58 11.07 -6.05
N VAL A 290 -11.38 9.76 -6.16
CA VAL A 290 -10.33 9.04 -5.40
C VAL A 290 -8.94 9.51 -5.82
N PHE A 291 -8.65 9.64 -7.12
CA PHE A 291 -7.37 10.13 -7.60
C PHE A 291 -7.13 11.58 -7.19
N GLY A 292 -8.13 12.45 -7.32
CA GLY A 292 -8.04 13.85 -6.88
C GLY A 292 -7.79 13.96 -5.37
N ALA A 293 -8.50 13.19 -4.55
CA ALA A 293 -8.30 13.15 -3.11
C ALA A 293 -6.90 12.64 -2.74
N LEU A 294 -6.46 11.54 -3.35
CA LEU A 294 -5.10 11.01 -3.16
C LEU A 294 -4.02 11.99 -3.65
N PHE A 295 -4.29 12.77 -4.70
CA PHE A 295 -3.38 13.80 -5.19
C PHE A 295 -3.24 14.96 -4.21
N LEU A 296 -4.35 15.43 -3.64
CA LEU A 296 -4.34 16.43 -2.56
C LEU A 296 -3.75 15.89 -1.24
N TRP A 297 -3.81 14.58 -1.03
CA TRP A 297 -3.22 13.89 0.11
C TRP A 297 -1.70 13.76 -0.03
N TYR A 298 -1.25 13.27 -1.17
CA TYR A 298 0.16 13.23 -1.55
C TYR A 298 0.34 13.07 -3.07
N SER A 299 0.80 14.13 -3.73
CA SER A 299 0.95 14.18 -5.19
C SER A 299 2.25 13.55 -5.72
N GLY A 300 3.27 13.37 -4.88
CA GLY A 300 4.62 12.99 -5.33
C GLY A 300 4.68 11.68 -6.12
N TRP A 301 3.84 10.69 -5.79
CA TRP A 301 3.80 9.40 -6.49
C TRP A 301 3.21 9.47 -7.89
N TYR A 302 2.36 10.47 -8.17
CA TYR A 302 1.78 10.66 -9.49
C TYR A 302 2.85 11.06 -10.50
N VAL A 303 3.77 11.95 -10.09
CA VAL A 303 4.87 12.42 -10.95
C VAL A 303 5.71 11.25 -11.46
N TRP A 304 6.05 10.31 -10.57
CA TRP A 304 6.89 9.16 -10.91
C TRP A 304 6.15 8.06 -11.67
N ALA A 305 4.84 7.92 -11.47
CA ALA A 305 4.02 6.94 -12.18
C ALA A 305 3.54 7.43 -13.56
N ALA A 306 3.37 8.75 -13.74
CA ALA A 306 2.70 9.35 -14.88
C ALA A 306 3.33 9.01 -16.25
N PRO A 307 4.67 9.07 -16.46
CA PRO A 307 5.26 8.78 -17.77
C PRO A 307 4.93 7.36 -18.24
N GLY A 308 5.08 6.38 -17.35
CA GLY A 308 4.79 4.98 -17.63
C GLY A 308 3.32 4.72 -17.89
N VAL A 309 2.45 5.22 -17.01
CA VAL A 309 0.99 5.01 -17.12
C VAL A 309 0.43 5.72 -18.35
N GLY A 310 0.88 6.94 -18.65
CA GLY A 310 0.45 7.71 -19.81
C GLY A 310 0.72 6.97 -21.10
N LEU A 311 1.96 6.49 -21.30
CA LEU A 311 2.32 5.68 -22.46
C LEU A 311 1.50 4.39 -22.53
N LEU A 312 1.35 3.67 -21.42
CA LEU A 312 0.55 2.45 -21.40
C LEU A 312 -0.94 2.72 -21.71
N ALA A 313 -1.50 3.81 -21.21
CA ALA A 313 -2.88 4.20 -21.48
C ALA A 313 -3.07 4.47 -22.99
N LEU A 314 -2.12 5.16 -23.64
CA LEU A 314 -2.12 5.38 -25.08
C LEU A 314 -2.07 4.04 -25.84
N PHE A 315 -1.20 3.10 -25.47
CA PHE A 315 -1.13 1.80 -26.13
C PHE A 315 -2.39 0.93 -25.95
N LEU A 316 -3.06 1.06 -24.80
CA LEU A 316 -4.26 0.29 -24.49
C LEU A 316 -5.54 0.96 -24.99
N PHE A 317 -5.46 2.21 -25.41
CA PHE A 317 -6.60 2.95 -25.95
C PHE A 317 -7.07 2.29 -27.25
N PRO A 318 -8.39 2.11 -27.46
CA PRO A 318 -8.91 1.36 -28.59
C PRO A 318 -8.95 2.19 -29.87
N TRP A 319 -7.80 2.69 -30.34
CA TRP A 319 -7.68 3.55 -31.54
C TRP A 319 -8.37 2.98 -32.78
N ARG A 320 -8.34 1.65 -32.95
CA ARG A 320 -8.96 0.92 -34.08
C ARG A 320 -10.28 0.22 -33.71
N GLY A 321 -10.87 0.58 -32.57
CA GLY A 321 -11.95 -0.16 -31.93
C GLY A 321 -13.38 0.11 -32.41
N GLY A 322 -13.56 0.94 -33.44
CA GLY A 322 -14.87 1.46 -33.85
C GLY A 322 -15.38 2.60 -32.95
N ALA A 323 -16.24 3.46 -33.49
CA ALA A 323 -16.68 4.71 -32.84
C ALA A 323 -17.34 4.48 -31.47
N ARG A 324 -18.14 3.41 -31.33
CA ARG A 324 -18.82 3.08 -30.07
C ARG A 324 -17.82 2.79 -28.93
N LYS A 325 -16.80 1.98 -29.20
CA LYS A 325 -15.77 1.63 -28.23
C LYS A 325 -14.94 2.83 -27.84
N VAL A 326 -14.51 3.62 -28.83
CA VAL A 326 -13.76 4.87 -28.62
C VAL A 326 -14.58 5.83 -27.76
N LYS A 327 -15.85 6.08 -28.10
CA LYS A 327 -16.73 6.97 -27.32
C LYS A 327 -16.92 6.48 -25.88
N ALA A 328 -17.18 5.19 -25.68
CA ALA A 328 -17.37 4.64 -24.34
C ALA A 328 -16.10 4.79 -23.48
N THR A 329 -14.93 4.54 -24.07
CA THR A 329 -13.64 4.72 -23.39
C THR A 329 -13.32 6.19 -23.12
N LEU A 330 -13.59 7.10 -24.07
CA LEU A 330 -13.43 8.54 -23.88
C LEU A 330 -14.31 9.09 -22.76
N VAL A 331 -15.58 8.67 -22.68
CA VAL A 331 -16.47 9.07 -21.58
C VAL A 331 -15.90 8.65 -20.23
N TYR A 332 -15.39 7.42 -20.13
CA TYR A 332 -14.80 6.91 -18.89
C TYR A 332 -13.51 7.66 -18.50
N ILE A 333 -12.57 7.81 -19.44
CA ILE A 333 -11.30 8.52 -19.19
C ILE A 333 -11.56 9.99 -18.91
N GLY A 334 -12.36 10.65 -19.75
CA GLY A 334 -12.71 12.05 -19.62
C GLY A 334 -13.37 12.35 -18.28
N ALA A 335 -14.34 11.54 -17.85
CA ALA A 335 -14.95 11.67 -16.53
C ALA A 335 -13.93 11.50 -15.38
N THR A 336 -13.01 10.54 -15.51
CA THR A 336 -11.96 10.30 -14.50
C THR A 336 -11.01 11.50 -14.39
N VAL A 337 -10.46 11.93 -15.53
CA VAL A 337 -9.46 13.01 -15.60
C VAL A 337 -10.09 14.35 -15.21
N ALA A 338 -11.28 14.67 -15.73
CA ALA A 338 -11.97 15.91 -15.39
C ALA A 338 -12.28 15.99 -13.90
N THR A 339 -12.81 14.92 -13.31
CA THR A 339 -13.13 14.92 -11.87
C THR A 339 -11.87 14.97 -11.01
N ALA A 340 -10.82 14.24 -11.38
CA ALA A 340 -9.53 14.31 -10.68
C ALA A 340 -8.90 15.70 -10.77
N ALA A 341 -8.98 16.35 -11.94
CA ALA A 341 -8.49 17.70 -12.14
C ALA A 341 -9.30 18.74 -11.36
N VAL A 342 -10.64 18.63 -11.31
CA VAL A 342 -11.49 19.53 -10.51
C VAL A 342 -11.18 19.43 -9.03
N VAL A 343 -11.08 18.20 -8.49
CA VAL A 343 -10.72 18.00 -7.08
C VAL A 343 -9.28 18.44 -6.81
N GLY A 344 -8.34 18.07 -7.67
CA GLY A 344 -6.92 18.40 -7.55
C GLY A 344 -6.56 19.84 -7.95
N ALA A 345 -7.50 20.61 -8.47
CA ALA A 345 -7.27 21.93 -9.06
C ALA A 345 -6.52 22.90 -8.15
N PRO A 346 -6.81 22.99 -6.84
CA PRO A 346 -6.09 23.91 -5.95
C PRO A 346 -4.58 23.65 -5.93
N LEU A 347 -4.18 22.37 -5.90
CA LEU A 347 -2.77 21.99 -5.89
C LEU A 347 -2.15 22.06 -7.29
N LEU A 348 -2.88 21.62 -8.33
CA LEU A 348 -2.42 21.73 -9.72
C LEU A 348 -2.12 23.17 -10.11
N TYR A 349 -2.98 24.11 -9.71
CA TYR A 349 -2.78 25.54 -9.93
C TYR A 349 -1.49 26.03 -9.27
N GLN A 350 -1.24 25.68 -8.01
CA GLN A 350 -0.01 26.07 -7.32
C GLN A 350 1.23 25.43 -7.94
N MET A 351 1.16 24.16 -8.35
CA MET A 351 2.28 23.49 -9.03
C MET A 351 2.63 24.14 -10.37
N VAL A 352 1.63 24.54 -11.15
CA VAL A 352 1.86 25.24 -12.42
C VAL A 352 2.43 26.64 -12.18
N ARG A 353 1.91 27.35 -11.17
CA ARG A 353 2.32 28.72 -10.86
C ARG A 353 3.71 28.82 -10.21
N LEU A 354 4.03 27.91 -9.29
CA LEU A 354 5.19 28.01 -8.39
C LEU A 354 6.20 26.87 -8.57
N GLY A 355 5.91 25.87 -9.41
CA GLY A 355 6.74 24.65 -9.49
C GLY A 355 8.18 24.91 -9.94
N ALA A 356 8.40 25.85 -10.86
CA ALA A 356 9.74 26.21 -11.32
C ALA A 356 10.58 26.90 -10.23
N ASP A 357 9.93 27.62 -9.31
CA ASP A 357 10.58 28.42 -8.26
C ASP A 357 10.82 27.64 -6.96
N ASN A 358 10.45 26.34 -6.92
CA ASN A 358 10.57 25.50 -5.73
C ASN A 358 11.39 24.22 -6.02
N PRO A 359 12.68 24.34 -6.41
CA PRO A 359 13.52 23.17 -6.65
C PRO A 359 13.79 22.40 -5.35
N ASP A 360 13.72 21.08 -5.41
CA ASP A 360 14.17 20.23 -4.30
C ASP A 360 15.70 20.15 -4.29
N ARG A 361 16.31 20.64 -3.22
CA ARG A 361 17.77 20.73 -3.06
C ARG A 361 18.33 19.78 -2.00
N TYR A 362 17.49 18.95 -1.39
CA TYR A 362 17.93 18.04 -0.33
C TYR A 362 18.64 16.81 -0.91
N ALA A 363 19.94 16.71 -0.70
CA ALA A 363 20.77 15.58 -1.06
C ALA A 363 21.06 14.70 0.17
N PHE A 364 20.92 13.39 0.03
CA PHE A 364 21.26 12.39 1.05
C PHE A 364 21.88 11.16 0.38
N LEU A 365 22.29 10.16 1.16
CA LEU A 365 23.16 9.04 0.75
C LEU A 365 22.95 8.53 -0.69
N SER A 366 21.73 8.23 -1.10
CA SER A 366 21.44 7.67 -2.43
C SER A 366 21.57 8.64 -3.61
N VAL A 367 21.65 9.95 -3.36
CA VAL A 367 21.76 11.01 -4.36
C VAL A 367 23.18 11.12 -4.89
N TYR A 368 24.15 10.98 -3.99
CA TYR A 368 25.59 11.06 -4.28
C TYR A 368 26.29 9.69 -4.25
N ALA A 369 25.50 8.62 -4.21
CA ALA A 369 25.94 7.28 -4.58
C ALA A 369 25.62 7.02 -6.07
N ASP A 370 25.42 5.77 -6.46
CA ASP A 370 25.10 5.37 -7.84
C ASP A 370 23.57 5.39 -8.10
N PRO A 371 23.08 6.13 -9.13
CA PRO A 371 21.65 6.19 -9.46
C PRO A 371 21.08 4.90 -10.07
N ALA A 372 21.91 3.99 -10.58
CA ALA A 372 21.47 2.67 -11.05
C ALA A 372 21.23 1.69 -9.90
N TYR A 373 21.84 1.92 -8.73
CA TYR A 373 21.60 1.07 -7.56
C TYR A 373 20.23 1.39 -6.92
N VAL A 374 19.31 0.41 -7.00
CA VAL A 374 17.91 0.52 -6.49
C VAL A 374 17.48 -0.64 -5.60
N LEU A 375 18.39 -1.60 -5.37
CA LEU A 375 18.06 -2.93 -4.85
C LEU A 375 18.55 -3.16 -3.41
N GLY A 376 18.82 -2.06 -2.70
CA GLY A 376 19.10 -2.02 -1.28
C GLY A 376 18.21 -0.99 -0.59
N TRP A 377 17.86 -1.25 0.66
CA TRP A 377 17.04 -0.36 1.48
C TRP A 377 17.92 0.58 2.30
N VAL A 378 17.78 1.89 2.07
CA VAL A 378 18.40 2.97 2.85
C VAL A 378 17.38 4.08 3.04
N SER A 379 17.22 4.55 4.28
CA SER A 379 16.45 5.76 4.59
C SER A 379 17.31 7.01 4.41
N ASP A 380 16.67 8.17 4.43
CA ASP A 380 17.31 9.47 4.68
C ASP A 380 18.19 9.49 5.97
N ARG A 381 17.85 8.67 6.96
CA ARG A 381 18.66 8.41 8.16
C ARG A 381 19.19 6.98 8.14
N SER A 382 20.41 6.84 7.65
CA SER A 382 21.04 5.56 7.33
C SER A 382 22.01 5.05 8.40
N GLY A 383 21.98 5.62 9.61
CA GLY A 383 22.97 5.35 10.64
C GLY A 383 24.38 5.71 10.15
N GLY A 384 25.34 4.82 10.41
CA GLY A 384 26.73 5.00 9.98
C GLY A 384 27.04 4.73 8.50
N LEU A 385 26.04 4.49 7.64
CA LEU A 385 26.29 4.26 6.21
C LEU A 385 26.69 5.55 5.49
N THR A 386 27.72 5.43 4.64
CA THR A 386 28.26 6.51 3.80
C THR A 386 28.31 6.06 2.34
N TYR A 387 28.50 6.98 1.39
CA TYR A 387 28.54 6.65 -0.04
C TYR A 387 29.72 5.74 -0.43
N ARG A 388 30.71 5.59 0.47
CA ARG A 388 31.85 4.68 0.32
C ARG A 388 31.53 3.26 0.80
N THR A 389 30.58 3.13 1.72
CA THR A 389 30.20 1.87 2.37
C THR A 389 28.82 1.38 1.91
N TRP A 390 28.11 2.18 1.11
CA TRP A 390 26.82 1.86 0.51
C TRP A 390 26.89 2.00 -1.02
N PRO A 391 26.46 0.97 -1.79
CA PRO A 391 25.97 -0.32 -1.32
C PRO A 391 27.02 -1.14 -0.57
N VAL A 392 26.58 -1.92 0.42
CA VAL A 392 27.48 -2.74 1.25
C VAL A 392 28.26 -3.70 0.35
N SER A 393 29.58 -3.73 0.52
CA SER A 393 30.43 -4.71 -0.16
C SER A 393 30.07 -6.12 0.33
N GLY A 394 29.61 -6.97 -0.60
CA GLY A 394 29.04 -8.28 -0.29
C GLY A 394 28.40 -8.92 -1.53
N GLU A 395 27.97 -10.18 -1.40
CA GLU A 395 27.70 -11.13 -2.50
C GLU A 395 27.11 -10.52 -3.78
N MET A 396 27.69 -10.89 -4.93
CA MET A 396 27.25 -10.52 -6.28
C MET A 396 27.18 -9.01 -6.56
N ALA A 397 28.27 -8.27 -6.30
CA ALA A 397 28.38 -6.84 -6.58
C ALA A 397 27.33 -5.98 -5.85
N GLY A 398 27.10 -6.27 -4.56
CA GLY A 398 26.15 -5.54 -3.71
C GLY A 398 24.69 -5.96 -3.90
N GLN A 399 24.44 -7.10 -4.56
CA GLN A 399 23.10 -7.63 -4.79
C GLN A 399 22.74 -8.73 -3.78
N THR A 400 21.75 -8.46 -2.94
CA THR A 400 21.29 -9.44 -1.94
C THR A 400 20.54 -10.61 -2.59
N GLY A 401 20.46 -11.76 -1.93
CA GLY A 401 19.60 -12.86 -2.37
C GLY A 401 18.13 -12.46 -2.54
N PHE A 402 17.65 -11.51 -1.72
CA PHE A 402 16.33 -10.89 -1.87
C PHE A 402 16.18 -10.21 -3.24
N THR A 403 17.19 -9.47 -3.66
CA THR A 403 17.23 -8.82 -4.97
C THR A 403 17.12 -9.82 -6.11
N LEU A 404 17.92 -10.87 -6.08
CA LEU A 404 17.93 -11.88 -7.14
C LEU A 404 16.58 -12.58 -7.25
N LEU A 405 15.95 -12.87 -6.11
CA LEU A 405 14.60 -13.43 -6.08
C LEU A 405 13.56 -12.47 -6.69
N LEU A 406 13.65 -11.18 -6.40
CA LEU A 406 12.79 -10.16 -6.99
C LEU A 406 12.98 -10.06 -8.51
N LEU A 407 14.23 -10.02 -8.98
CA LEU A 407 14.54 -9.94 -10.40
C LEU A 407 14.09 -11.21 -11.15
N PHE A 408 14.33 -12.39 -10.56
CA PHE A 408 13.86 -13.66 -11.11
C PHE A 408 12.33 -13.68 -11.23
N GLY A 409 11.62 -13.32 -10.15
CA GLY A 409 10.17 -13.24 -10.16
C GLY A 409 9.64 -12.21 -11.15
N ALA A 410 10.28 -11.04 -11.25
CA ALA A 410 9.91 -10.01 -12.22
C ALA A 410 10.15 -10.47 -13.66
N GLY A 411 11.24 -11.20 -13.91
CA GLY A 411 11.53 -11.87 -15.18
C GLY A 411 10.44 -12.87 -15.57
N LEU A 412 9.98 -13.71 -14.63
CA LEU A 412 8.82 -14.58 -14.84
C LEU A 412 7.55 -13.77 -15.13
N GLY A 413 7.33 -12.69 -14.38
CA GLY A 413 6.18 -11.80 -14.54
C GLY A 413 6.11 -11.18 -15.93
N ILE A 414 7.22 -10.65 -16.43
CA ILE A 414 7.29 -10.05 -17.76
C ILE A 414 7.24 -11.16 -18.83
N GLY A 415 8.11 -12.18 -18.75
CA GLY A 415 8.20 -13.24 -19.76
C GLY A 415 6.91 -14.04 -19.92
N LEU A 416 6.22 -14.34 -18.83
CA LEU A 416 5.02 -15.18 -18.85
C LEU A 416 3.73 -14.35 -18.76
N GLY A 417 3.75 -13.23 -18.05
CA GLY A 417 2.56 -12.51 -17.58
C GLY A 417 2.16 -11.27 -18.36
N LEU A 418 2.83 -10.90 -19.47
CA LEU A 418 2.52 -9.68 -20.23
C LEU A 418 1.07 -9.56 -20.75
N ARG A 419 0.27 -10.62 -20.76
CA ARG A 419 -1.18 -10.53 -21.06
C ARG A 419 -1.99 -9.96 -19.89
N ASN A 420 -1.46 -10.02 -18.67
CA ASN A 420 -2.08 -9.47 -17.47
C ASN A 420 -1.89 -7.95 -17.41
N ILE A 421 -2.99 -7.21 -17.22
CA ILE A 421 -2.97 -5.75 -17.15
C ILE A 421 -2.12 -5.21 -15.99
N MET A 422 -2.09 -5.92 -14.86
CA MET A 422 -1.29 -5.50 -13.71
C MET A 422 0.20 -5.65 -13.94
N VAL A 423 0.62 -6.68 -14.66
CA VAL A 423 2.02 -6.83 -15.08
C VAL A 423 2.41 -5.67 -15.97
N ARG A 424 1.60 -5.33 -16.97
CA ARG A 424 1.86 -4.16 -17.83
C ARG A 424 1.91 -2.87 -17.03
N THR A 425 0.98 -2.66 -16.10
CA THR A 425 0.90 -1.46 -15.28
C THR A 425 2.15 -1.30 -14.42
N ALA A 426 2.52 -2.34 -13.67
CA ALA A 426 3.72 -2.31 -12.82
C ALA A 426 5.00 -2.17 -13.65
N ALA A 427 5.12 -2.86 -14.79
CA ALA A 427 6.27 -2.73 -15.68
C ALA A 427 6.38 -1.33 -16.30
N ALA A 428 5.26 -0.74 -16.72
CA ALA A 428 5.25 0.60 -17.28
C ALA A 428 5.60 1.66 -16.23
N VAL A 429 5.03 1.57 -15.02
CA VAL A 429 5.37 2.47 -13.90
C VAL A 429 6.84 2.33 -13.51
N LEU A 430 7.35 1.10 -13.44
CA LEU A 430 8.77 0.84 -13.20
C LEU A 430 9.64 1.49 -14.27
N ALA A 431 9.37 1.23 -15.56
CA ALA A 431 10.15 1.78 -16.66
C ALA A 431 10.10 3.31 -16.69
N GLY A 432 8.92 3.91 -16.46
CA GLY A 432 8.75 5.35 -16.38
C GLY A 432 9.52 5.98 -15.23
N ALA A 433 9.40 5.42 -14.02
CA ALA A 433 10.13 5.89 -12.85
C ALA A 433 11.66 5.70 -12.99
N TRP A 434 12.09 4.61 -13.61
CA TRP A 434 13.48 4.29 -13.87
C TRP A 434 14.10 5.26 -14.89
N LEU A 435 13.44 5.49 -16.03
CA LEU A 435 13.90 6.47 -17.04
C LEU A 435 13.92 7.90 -16.49
N ALA A 436 12.85 8.30 -15.79
CA ALA A 436 12.79 9.61 -15.14
C ALA A 436 13.95 9.76 -14.14
N ARG A 437 14.25 8.71 -13.35
CA ARG A 437 15.38 8.72 -12.42
C ARG A 437 16.69 9.09 -13.13
N PHE A 438 17.05 8.41 -14.22
CA PHE A 438 18.31 8.70 -14.91
C PHE A 438 18.32 10.09 -15.55
N TRP A 439 17.18 10.53 -16.08
CA TRP A 439 17.07 11.87 -16.64
C TRP A 439 17.31 12.95 -15.59
N PHE A 440 16.66 12.89 -14.43
CA PHE A 440 16.91 13.87 -13.36
C PHE A 440 18.33 13.76 -12.82
N ALA A 441 18.83 12.53 -12.60
CA ALA A 441 20.18 12.29 -12.08
C ALA A 441 21.27 12.90 -12.98
N SER A 442 21.13 12.82 -14.31
CA SER A 442 22.10 13.40 -15.24
C SER A 442 22.09 14.93 -15.29
N HIS A 443 21.03 15.59 -14.81
CA HIS A 443 20.90 17.05 -14.79
C HIS A 443 21.12 17.70 -13.42
N MET A 444 21.33 16.92 -12.35
CA MET A 444 21.38 17.44 -10.97
C MET A 444 22.41 18.56 -10.76
N VAL A 445 23.60 18.41 -11.35
CA VAL A 445 24.69 19.41 -11.24
C VAL A 445 24.32 20.72 -11.95
N GLN A 446 23.75 20.62 -13.16
CA GLN A 446 23.37 21.78 -13.97
C GLN A 446 22.18 22.53 -13.35
N ALA A 447 21.16 21.78 -12.91
CA ALA A 447 19.96 22.34 -12.30
C ALA A 447 20.17 22.79 -10.85
N LYS A 448 21.27 22.34 -10.19
CA LYS A 448 21.49 22.44 -8.74
C LYS A 448 20.28 21.98 -7.92
N ALA A 449 19.53 21.05 -8.50
CA ALA A 449 18.29 20.54 -7.95
C ALA A 449 18.42 19.03 -8.00
N VAL A 450 18.24 18.40 -6.85
CA VAL A 450 18.28 16.96 -6.77
C VAL A 450 17.10 16.42 -7.54
N GLN A 451 15.90 16.97 -7.31
CA GLN A 451 14.61 16.53 -7.89
C GLN A 451 14.41 15.00 -7.82
N LEU A 452 15.21 14.30 -7.02
CA LEU A 452 15.43 12.88 -7.04
C LEU A 452 15.45 12.40 -5.60
N TYR A 453 14.71 11.33 -5.35
CA TYR A 453 14.89 10.44 -4.19
C TYR A 453 14.47 10.95 -2.80
N PRO A 454 14.11 10.05 -1.85
CA PRO A 454 14.09 8.56 -1.89
C PRO A 454 12.93 7.94 -2.70
N ARG A 455 12.08 8.78 -3.29
CA ARG A 455 10.79 8.38 -3.85
C ARG A 455 10.94 7.37 -5.02
N THR A 456 11.87 7.58 -5.95
CA THR A 456 11.99 6.64 -7.09
C THR A 456 12.55 5.26 -6.71
N THR A 457 13.28 5.07 -5.59
CA THR A 457 13.61 3.69 -5.12
C THR A 457 12.34 2.98 -4.74
N TRP A 458 11.52 3.64 -3.93
CA TRP A 458 10.39 2.99 -3.27
C TRP A 458 9.39 2.52 -4.29
N ILE A 459 9.08 3.35 -5.29
CA ILE A 459 8.16 2.95 -6.37
C ILE A 459 8.75 1.86 -7.27
N ILE A 460 10.05 1.89 -7.58
CA ILE A 460 10.72 0.85 -8.38
C ILE A 460 10.72 -0.48 -7.63
N MET A 461 11.16 -0.49 -6.37
CA MET A 461 11.18 -1.68 -5.52
C MET A 461 9.77 -2.23 -5.31
N TYR A 462 8.77 -1.36 -5.11
CA TYR A 462 7.37 -1.78 -5.00
C TYR A 462 6.88 -2.44 -6.30
N CYS A 463 7.20 -1.87 -7.47
CA CYS A 463 6.87 -2.47 -8.76
C CYS A 463 7.56 -3.83 -8.95
N LEU A 464 8.83 -3.97 -8.57
CA LEU A 464 9.55 -5.24 -8.64
C LEU A 464 8.90 -6.31 -7.75
N MET A 465 8.52 -5.97 -6.51
CA MET A 465 7.78 -6.87 -5.62
C MET A 465 6.46 -7.34 -6.23
N ILE A 466 5.70 -6.42 -6.83
CA ILE A 466 4.44 -6.75 -7.50
C ILE A 466 4.67 -7.67 -8.69
N LEU A 467 5.66 -7.35 -9.54
CA LEU A 467 6.00 -8.16 -10.69
C LEU A 467 6.46 -9.56 -10.27
N ALA A 468 7.22 -9.68 -9.18
CA ALA A 468 7.64 -10.96 -8.62
C ALA A 468 6.46 -11.81 -8.15
N VAL A 469 5.53 -11.24 -7.39
CA VAL A 469 4.33 -11.96 -6.94
C VAL A 469 3.41 -12.33 -8.10
N LEU A 470 3.22 -11.43 -9.08
CA LEU A 470 2.43 -11.72 -10.28
C LEU A 470 3.12 -12.76 -11.18
N GLY A 471 4.44 -12.76 -11.26
CA GLY A 471 5.23 -13.78 -11.96
C GLY A 471 5.05 -15.15 -11.33
N LEU A 472 5.16 -15.23 -10.00
CA LEU A 472 4.84 -16.46 -9.26
C LEU A 472 3.40 -16.91 -9.50
N MET A 473 2.43 -15.98 -9.45
CA MET A 473 1.02 -16.30 -9.72
C MET A 473 0.84 -16.92 -11.11
N VAL A 474 1.42 -16.30 -12.15
CA VAL A 474 1.34 -16.80 -13.52
C VAL A 474 2.07 -18.14 -13.68
N ALA A 475 3.22 -18.31 -13.02
CA ALA A 475 3.96 -19.56 -13.03
C ALA A 475 3.15 -20.71 -12.40
N VAL A 476 2.47 -20.46 -11.27
CA VAL A 476 1.58 -21.44 -10.61
C VAL A 476 0.36 -21.76 -11.49
N ASP A 477 -0.28 -20.75 -12.08
CA ASP A 477 -1.45 -20.94 -12.95
C ASP A 477 -1.09 -21.72 -14.22
N ARG A 478 0.09 -21.47 -14.81
CA ARG A 478 0.57 -22.21 -15.98
C ARG A 478 1.09 -23.61 -15.64
N GLY A 479 1.82 -23.74 -14.53
CA GLY A 479 2.37 -25.00 -14.07
C GLY A 479 1.28 -26.01 -13.73
N SER A 480 0.22 -25.56 -13.04
CA SER A 480 -0.97 -26.40 -12.79
C SER A 480 -1.65 -26.84 -14.09
N GLY A 481 -1.86 -25.93 -15.04
CA GLY A 481 -2.44 -26.28 -16.35
C GLY A 481 -1.52 -27.13 -17.25
N TRP A 482 -0.21 -27.09 -17.06
CA TRP A 482 0.72 -28.01 -17.72
C TRP A 482 0.65 -29.40 -17.09
N LEU A 483 0.69 -29.48 -15.76
CA LEU A 483 0.57 -30.73 -15.01
C LEU A 483 -0.74 -31.46 -15.33
N GLU A 484 -1.84 -30.72 -15.43
CA GLU A 484 -3.15 -31.25 -15.84
C GLU A 484 -3.16 -31.81 -17.27
N ARG A 485 -2.27 -31.34 -18.16
CA ARG A 485 -2.16 -31.81 -19.54
C ARG A 485 -1.18 -32.96 -19.71
N THR A 486 -0.10 -33.00 -18.93
CA THR A 486 0.98 -33.98 -19.09
C THR A 486 0.81 -35.22 -18.23
N VAL A 487 0.32 -35.07 -16.99
CA VAL A 487 0.09 -36.20 -16.07
C VAL A 487 -1.25 -36.88 -16.34
N ARG A 488 -2.12 -36.27 -17.16
CA ARG A 488 -3.35 -36.91 -17.60
C ARG A 488 -2.99 -38.04 -18.57
N PRO A 489 -3.23 -39.32 -18.21
CA PRO A 489 -3.09 -40.38 -19.19
C PRO A 489 -4.03 -40.09 -20.37
N ARG A 490 -3.46 -40.05 -21.58
CA ARG A 490 -4.23 -40.25 -22.81
C ARG A 490 -4.71 -41.69 -22.75
N SER A 491 -5.88 -41.92 -22.16
CA SER A 491 -6.56 -43.19 -22.39
C SER A 491 -6.99 -43.18 -23.85
N ALA A 492 -6.24 -43.95 -24.64
CA ALA A 492 -6.72 -44.49 -25.90
C ALA A 492 -7.96 -45.35 -25.61
N ASP A 493 -8.93 -45.22 -26.50
CA ASP A 493 -10.07 -46.10 -26.77
C ASP A 493 -11.21 -46.24 -25.75
N GLY A 494 -12.42 -46.05 -26.29
CA GLY A 494 -13.56 -46.94 -26.07
C GLY A 494 -14.21 -46.94 -24.68
N ASP A 495 -15.21 -46.08 -24.51
CA ASP A 495 -16.57 -46.44 -24.11
C ASP A 495 -17.23 -45.41 -23.20
N GLY A 496 -18.47 -45.10 -23.59
CA GLY A 496 -19.26 -43.99 -23.11
C GLY A 496 -19.59 -44.11 -21.63
N ASP A 497 -19.09 -43.14 -20.87
CA ASP A 497 -19.91 -42.56 -19.81
C ASP A 497 -19.44 -41.13 -19.56
N GLY A 498 -20.29 -40.18 -19.95
CA GLY A 498 -20.03 -38.73 -20.01
C GLY A 498 -19.96 -38.04 -18.64
N ALA A 499 -19.44 -38.70 -17.61
CA ALA A 499 -19.23 -38.06 -16.32
C ALA A 499 -18.02 -37.10 -16.40
N PRO A 500 -18.17 -35.79 -16.06
CA PRO A 500 -17.05 -34.87 -16.03
C PRO A 500 -16.05 -35.30 -14.94
N ARG A 501 -14.97 -35.97 -15.33
CA ARG A 501 -13.91 -36.44 -14.44
C ARG A 501 -13.15 -35.25 -13.83
N GLY A 502 -12.98 -35.25 -12.51
CA GLY A 502 -12.49 -34.13 -11.70
C GLY A 502 -11.01 -33.73 -11.91
N PRO A 503 -10.53 -32.65 -11.25
CA PRO A 503 -9.18 -32.09 -11.42
C PRO A 503 -8.05 -33.01 -10.91
N VAL A 504 -6.87 -32.96 -11.56
CA VAL A 504 -5.67 -33.77 -11.23
C VAL A 504 -5.14 -33.50 -9.82
N LEU A 505 -5.13 -32.24 -9.39
CA LEU A 505 -4.84 -31.88 -8.00
C LEU A 505 -6.14 -31.88 -7.19
N PRO A 506 -6.23 -32.68 -6.11
CA PRO A 506 -7.39 -32.65 -5.24
C PRO A 506 -7.59 -31.23 -4.70
N ARG A 507 -8.81 -30.69 -4.84
CA ARG A 507 -9.15 -29.34 -4.35
C ARG A 507 -8.79 -29.15 -2.87
N ARG A 508 -8.81 -30.23 -2.09
CA ARG A 508 -8.42 -30.26 -0.67
C ARG A 508 -6.92 -30.01 -0.47
N ALA A 509 -6.06 -30.57 -1.31
CA ALA A 509 -4.62 -30.33 -1.26
C ALA A 509 -4.30 -28.85 -1.54
N VAL A 510 -4.98 -28.24 -2.53
CA VAL A 510 -4.84 -26.80 -2.82
C VAL A 510 -5.31 -25.93 -1.65
N GLN A 511 -6.37 -26.33 -0.94
CA GLN A 511 -6.83 -25.64 0.27
C GLN A 511 -5.79 -25.70 1.38
N GLN A 512 -5.28 -26.89 1.68
CA GLN A 512 -4.26 -27.13 2.71
C GLN A 512 -2.98 -26.35 2.42
N LEU A 513 -2.48 -26.41 1.18
CA LEU A 513 -1.31 -25.64 0.75
C LEU A 513 -1.56 -24.14 0.92
N SER A 514 -2.72 -23.64 0.47
CA SER A 514 -3.04 -22.21 0.62
C SER A 514 -3.14 -21.78 2.09
N ALA A 515 -3.64 -22.64 2.97
CA ALA A 515 -3.69 -22.38 4.41
C ALA A 515 -2.27 -22.34 5.01
N GLY A 516 -1.42 -23.31 4.67
CA GLY A 516 -0.01 -23.34 5.09
C GLY A 516 0.75 -22.08 4.65
N MET A 517 0.58 -21.66 3.39
CA MET A 517 1.21 -20.43 2.88
C MET A 517 0.73 -19.16 3.61
N VAL A 518 -0.54 -19.11 4.03
CA VAL A 518 -1.05 -17.99 4.86
C VAL A 518 -0.39 -18.00 6.25
N CYS A 519 -0.15 -19.17 6.84
CA CYS A 519 0.59 -19.26 8.10
C CYS A 519 2.04 -18.76 7.96
N VAL A 520 2.73 -19.14 6.87
CA VAL A 520 4.09 -18.63 6.59
C VAL A 520 4.09 -17.11 6.42
N LEU A 521 3.09 -16.55 5.72
CA LEU A 521 2.95 -15.10 5.59
C LEU A 521 2.67 -14.41 6.92
N ALA A 522 1.91 -15.04 7.81
CA ALA A 522 1.67 -14.50 9.15
C ALA A 522 2.98 -14.44 9.96
N LEU A 523 3.81 -15.49 9.91
CA LEU A 523 5.13 -15.50 10.56
C LEU A 523 6.06 -14.42 9.98
N PHE A 524 6.10 -14.30 8.65
CA PHE A 524 6.84 -13.22 8.00
C PHE A 524 6.35 -11.84 8.46
N ALA A 525 5.03 -11.63 8.52
CA ALA A 525 4.43 -10.37 8.94
C ALA A 525 4.84 -10.00 10.38
N THR A 526 4.80 -10.95 11.32
CA THR A 526 5.16 -10.70 12.71
C THR A 526 6.65 -10.39 12.89
N MET A 527 7.52 -11.15 12.22
CA MET A 527 8.97 -10.93 12.24
C MET A 527 9.36 -9.60 11.58
N GLY A 528 8.83 -9.35 10.38
CA GLY A 528 9.10 -8.12 9.63
C GLY A 528 8.56 -6.88 10.35
N ALA A 529 7.37 -6.95 10.93
CA ALA A 529 6.83 -5.87 11.74
C ALA A 529 7.68 -5.62 13.00
N SER A 530 8.18 -6.67 13.66
CA SER A 530 9.09 -6.53 14.81
C SER A 530 10.36 -5.78 14.45
N TRP A 531 10.97 -6.13 13.31
CA TRP A 531 12.16 -5.46 12.81
C TRP A 531 11.87 -3.99 12.46
N SER A 532 10.75 -3.73 11.79
CA SER A 532 10.32 -2.39 11.43
C SER A 532 10.14 -1.50 12.66
N VAL A 533 9.45 -2.00 13.70
CA VAL A 533 9.25 -1.25 14.95
C VAL A 533 10.55 -0.96 15.68
N ASN A 534 11.46 -1.92 15.75
CA ASN A 534 12.71 -1.76 16.50
C ASN A 534 13.52 -0.53 16.03
N ARG A 535 13.41 -0.15 14.76
CA ARG A 535 14.09 1.01 14.18
C ARG A 535 13.56 2.35 14.66
N TYR A 536 12.32 2.40 15.15
CA TYR A 536 11.68 3.61 15.66
C TYR A 536 11.64 3.66 17.19
N MET A 537 12.20 2.66 17.88
CA MET A 537 12.38 2.73 19.33
C MET A 537 13.39 3.84 19.67
N PRO A 538 13.20 4.57 20.80
CA PRO A 538 14.05 5.71 21.15
C PRO A 538 15.55 5.38 21.11
N ASP A 539 16.31 6.22 20.41
CA ASP A 539 17.76 6.12 20.28
C ASP A 539 18.34 7.53 20.22
N LYS A 540 19.49 7.76 20.88
CA LYS A 540 20.12 9.09 20.94
C LYS A 540 20.90 9.42 19.66
N ASP A 541 21.30 8.41 18.89
CA ASP A 541 22.05 8.62 17.65
C ASP A 541 21.22 9.40 16.61
N GLU A 542 21.69 10.59 16.23
CA GLU A 542 21.01 11.46 15.25
C GLU A 542 20.93 10.84 13.86
N LYS A 543 21.82 9.90 13.54
CA LYS A 543 21.82 9.17 12.27
C LYS A 543 20.81 8.00 12.30
N SER A 544 20.26 7.65 13.46
CA SER A 544 19.28 6.57 13.66
C SER A 544 17.84 7.04 13.45
N MET A 545 16.95 6.13 13.05
CA MET A 545 15.51 6.40 12.95
C MET A 545 14.85 6.53 14.35
N GLY A 546 15.50 6.01 15.39
CA GLY A 546 15.02 6.09 16.78
C GLY A 546 15.09 7.48 17.40
N VAL A 547 15.87 8.41 16.80
CA VAL A 547 16.00 9.78 17.31
C VAL A 547 14.68 10.54 17.33
N ASP A 548 13.75 10.20 16.44
CA ASP A 548 12.44 10.83 16.38
C ASP A 548 11.57 10.51 17.60
N ALA A 549 11.65 9.27 18.09
CA ALA A 549 11.00 8.90 19.34
C ALA A 549 11.76 9.50 20.55
N TRP A 550 13.10 9.53 20.51
CA TRP A 550 13.91 10.16 21.55
C TRP A 550 13.55 11.65 21.72
N ARG A 551 13.51 12.42 20.63
CA ARG A 551 13.15 13.86 20.62
C ARG A 551 11.76 14.13 21.17
N ALA A 552 10.81 13.22 20.93
CA ALA A 552 9.47 13.33 21.51
C ALA A 552 9.47 13.24 23.05
N HIS A 553 10.44 12.55 23.65
CA HIS A 553 10.59 12.44 25.11
C HIS A 553 11.37 13.59 25.75
N THR A 554 12.04 14.43 24.96
CA THR A 554 12.83 15.58 25.45
C THR A 554 12.06 16.90 25.40
N LEU A 555 10.78 16.89 25.02
CA LEU A 555 9.92 18.07 24.95
C LEU A 555 8.98 18.15 26.16
N LYS A 556 8.84 19.35 26.74
CA LYS A 556 7.87 19.59 27.81
C LYS A 556 6.45 19.29 27.32
N LYS A 557 5.63 18.77 28.23
CA LYS A 557 4.18 18.61 28.03
C LYS A 557 3.49 19.98 28.08
N PRO A 558 2.21 20.07 27.65
CA PRO A 558 1.42 21.31 27.74
C PRO A 558 1.36 21.92 29.15
N ASN A 559 1.50 21.11 30.21
CA ASN A 559 1.53 21.56 31.61
C ASN A 559 2.93 22.04 32.07
N GLY A 560 3.92 22.14 31.17
CA GLY A 560 5.28 22.56 31.48
C GLY A 560 6.19 21.49 32.08
N THR A 561 5.67 20.28 32.38
CA THR A 561 6.49 19.21 32.98
C THR A 561 7.11 18.31 31.93
N CYS A 562 8.22 17.65 32.28
CA CYS A 562 8.80 16.61 31.43
C CYS A 562 7.89 15.37 31.28
N PRO A 563 7.98 14.65 30.15
CA PRO A 563 7.43 13.31 29.98
C PRO A 563 7.87 12.34 31.09
N ARG A 564 7.04 11.32 31.38
CA ARG A 564 7.27 10.37 32.50
C ARG A 564 8.64 9.68 32.39
N PHE A 565 9.06 9.40 31.17
CA PHE A 565 10.28 8.69 30.85
C PHE A 565 11.33 9.59 30.19
N ALA A 566 11.26 10.91 30.40
CA ALA A 566 12.24 11.83 29.83
C ALA A 566 13.67 11.42 30.19
N PRO A 567 14.61 11.36 29.23
CA PRO A 567 16.00 10.99 29.50
C PRO A 567 16.82 12.14 30.10
N VAL A 568 16.25 13.34 30.15
CA VAL A 568 16.88 14.58 30.63
C VAL A 568 16.04 15.17 31.76
N LYS A 569 16.69 15.89 32.69
CA LYS A 569 16.00 16.56 33.80
C LYS A 569 15.22 17.79 33.32
N ASP A 570 15.80 18.54 32.40
CA ASP A 570 15.22 19.77 31.84
C ASP A 570 14.87 19.55 30.37
N CYS A 571 13.57 19.41 30.09
CA CYS A 571 13.05 19.25 28.74
C CYS A 571 12.99 20.59 28.01
N ALA A 572 13.11 20.56 26.68
CA ALA A 572 12.99 21.75 25.84
C ALA A 572 11.54 22.26 25.79
N ASP A 573 11.39 23.58 25.67
CA ASP A 573 10.10 24.23 25.46
C ASP A 573 9.53 23.96 24.07
N VAL A 574 8.21 23.90 24.00
CA VAL A 574 7.45 23.71 22.77
C VAL A 574 7.47 25.00 21.95
N LYS A 575 8.02 24.96 20.74
CA LYS A 575 8.03 26.08 19.79
C LYS A 575 6.79 26.02 18.90
N ILE A 576 5.95 27.05 18.91
CA ILE A 576 4.80 27.15 17.99
C ILE A 576 5.17 28.11 16.88
N GLN A 577 5.28 27.59 15.65
CA GLN A 577 5.60 28.39 14.47
C GLN A 577 4.50 28.26 13.42
N ASN A 578 4.45 29.27 12.54
CA ASN A 578 3.71 29.17 11.31
C ASN A 578 4.65 28.68 10.23
N TRP A 579 4.12 27.85 9.36
CA TRP A 579 4.85 27.45 8.17
C TRP A 579 5.11 28.67 7.29
N LYS A 580 6.38 28.87 6.96
CA LYS A 580 6.84 29.82 5.97
C LYS A 580 7.76 29.09 5.00
N PRO A 581 7.58 29.26 3.68
CA PRO A 581 8.54 28.72 2.73
C PRO A 581 9.90 29.36 3.01
N THR A 582 10.92 28.53 3.21
CA THR A 582 12.30 29.02 3.28
C THR A 582 12.68 29.59 1.92
N ALA A 583 13.34 30.75 1.93
CA ALA A 583 13.91 31.29 0.71
C ALA A 583 14.88 30.27 0.11
N ASP A 584 14.79 30.07 -1.20
CA ASP A 584 15.70 29.17 -1.88
C ASP A 584 17.14 29.67 -1.70
N ARG A 585 17.96 28.85 -1.04
CA ARG A 585 19.36 29.21 -0.76
C ARG A 585 20.27 29.04 -1.99
N GLY A 586 19.77 28.48 -3.10
CA GLY A 586 20.49 28.38 -4.37
C GLY A 586 21.57 27.29 -4.42
N TYR A 587 21.61 26.38 -3.44
CA TYR A 587 22.63 25.35 -3.28
C TYR A 587 22.06 24.01 -2.79
N LEU A 588 22.78 22.92 -3.08
CA LEU A 588 22.45 21.59 -2.56
C LEU A 588 22.70 21.50 -1.05
N TRP A 589 21.73 20.93 -0.33
CA TRP A 589 21.83 20.64 1.11
C TRP A 589 22.21 19.17 1.31
N CYS A 590 23.43 18.92 1.77
CA CYS A 590 23.96 17.57 2.02
C CYS A 590 23.57 17.08 3.43
N GLY A 591 22.40 16.47 3.56
CA GLY A 591 21.91 15.91 4.82
C GLY A 591 22.68 14.66 5.25
N GLY A 592 22.97 14.54 6.55
CA GLY A 592 23.57 13.34 7.15
C GLY A 592 25.06 13.14 6.87
N LEU A 593 25.73 14.13 6.26
CA LEU A 593 27.18 14.12 6.02
C LEU A 593 27.93 14.92 7.07
N ASP A 594 29.10 14.42 7.45
CA ASP A 594 30.00 15.15 8.35
C ASP A 594 30.50 16.43 7.65
N PRO A 595 30.68 17.55 8.36
CA PRO A 595 31.00 18.85 7.75
C PRO A 595 32.23 18.85 6.82
N GLU A 596 33.18 17.95 7.07
CA GLU A 596 34.40 17.75 6.30
C GLU A 596 34.16 17.12 4.91
N GLU A 597 33.06 16.38 4.74
CA GLU A 597 32.71 15.72 3.47
C GLU A 597 31.89 16.61 2.53
N TRP A 598 31.30 17.69 3.04
CA TRP A 598 30.50 18.64 2.26
C TRP A 598 31.23 19.19 1.02
N PRO A 599 32.53 19.56 1.08
CA PRO A 599 33.25 20.01 -0.12
C PRO A 599 33.31 18.96 -1.22
N ALA A 600 33.50 17.69 -0.86
CA ALA A 600 33.60 16.61 -1.83
C ALA A 600 32.24 16.24 -2.45
N VAL A 601 31.16 16.30 -1.67
CA VAL A 601 29.82 15.88 -2.12
C VAL A 601 28.98 17.03 -2.67
N CYS A 602 28.91 18.13 -1.93
CA CYS A 602 28.11 19.30 -2.28
C CYS A 602 28.92 20.41 -2.99
N GLY A 603 30.22 20.21 -3.21
CA GLY A 603 31.09 21.19 -3.88
C GLY A 603 31.34 22.46 -3.07
N ARG A 604 31.08 22.45 -1.75
CA ARG A 604 31.19 23.62 -0.87
C ARG A 604 31.34 23.24 0.59
N ARG A 605 31.77 24.18 1.44
CA ARG A 605 31.82 23.97 2.90
C ARG A 605 30.40 23.84 3.48
N ALA A 606 30.28 23.04 4.54
CA ALA A 606 29.05 22.96 5.31
C ALA A 606 28.63 24.36 5.82
N PRO A 607 27.32 24.70 5.80
CA PRO A 607 26.79 25.85 6.50
C PRO A 607 27.24 25.85 7.96
N LYS A 608 27.63 27.02 8.44
CA LYS A 608 27.75 27.28 9.88
C LYS A 608 26.37 27.69 10.36
N ASP A 609 25.52 26.71 10.64
CA ASP A 609 24.24 26.95 11.33
C ASP A 609 24.44 26.73 12.84
#